data_AF-A0A365XWQ6-F1
#
_entry.id   AF-A0A365XWQ6-F1
#
_cell.length_a   1.000
_cell.length_b   1.000
_cell.length_c   1.000
_cell.angle_alpha   90.00
_cell.angle_beta   90.00
_cell.angle_gamma   90.00
#
_symmetry.space_group_name_H-M   'P 1'
#
loop_
_entity.id
_entity.type
_entity.pdbx_description
1 polymer ?
#
loop_
_entity_poly.entity_id
_entity_poly.type
_entity_poly.pdbx_seq_one_letter_code
_entity_poly.pdbx_strand_id
1 'polypeptide(L)'
;MGIAAGVISAVLSLIYAAVYQTALGADFSAVVPVAAVASANIAAGVLMMLAYWLWERWCQGKAVPVFNVILIFVSLLSSAIPLAVSLPLNIPAPELFPGMVVPMHLFPVLVWLGLQPLLSDKNRTSGGR
;
A
#
# COMPACT_ATOMS: atom_id res chain seq x y z
N MET A 1 -2.43 -7.39 11.96
CA MET A 1 -2.11 -7.52 10.52
C MET A 1 -1.57 -6.22 9.92
N GLY A 2 -2.10 -5.05 10.28
CA GLY A 2 -1.71 -3.79 9.64
C GLY A 2 -0.23 -3.45 9.68
N ILE A 3 0.44 -3.65 10.82
CA ILE A 3 1.88 -3.36 10.93
C ILE A 3 2.70 -4.28 10.02
N ALA A 4 2.44 -5.59 10.07
CA ALA A 4 3.11 -6.55 9.18
C ALA A 4 2.85 -6.23 7.70
N ALA A 5 1.61 -5.91 7.33
CA ALA A 5 1.26 -5.51 5.99
C ALA A 5 1.99 -4.22 5.56
N GLY A 6 2.06 -3.23 6.44
CA GLY A 6 2.76 -1.97 6.19
C GLY A 6 4.26 -2.14 6.03
N VAL A 7 4.90 -2.99 6.85
CA VAL A 7 6.35 -3.28 6.75
C VAL A 7 6.66 -4.04 5.45
N ILE A 8 5.89 -5.09 5.14
CA ILE A 8 6.07 -5.85 3.89
C ILE A 8 5.85 -4.95 2.67
N SER A 9 4.83 -4.09 2.71
CA SER A 9 4.56 -3.12 1.65
C SER A 9 5.66 -2.07 1.50
N ALA A 10 6.23 -1.60 2.61
CA ALA A 10 7.37 -0.68 2.58
C ALA A 10 8.58 -1.31 1.89
N VAL A 11 8.93 -2.55 2.25
CA VAL A 11 10.03 -3.29 1.61
C VAL A 11 9.76 -3.48 0.12
N LEU A 12 8.55 -3.90 -0.25
CA LEU A 12 8.17 -4.10 -1.65
C LEU A 12 8.24 -2.80 -2.45
N SER A 13 7.77 -1.69 -1.87
CA SER A 13 7.85 -0.35 -2.47
C SER A 13 9.30 0.08 -2.71
N LEU A 14 10.19 -0.14 -1.74
CA LEU A 14 11.60 0.22 -1.86
C LEU A 14 12.33 -0.61 -2.92
N ILE A 15 12.07 -1.91 -2.99
CA ILE A 15 12.61 -2.79 -4.03
C ILE A 15 12.12 -2.33 -5.41
N TYR A 16 10.81 -2.06 -5.53
CA TYR A 16 10.23 -1.57 -6.77
C TYR A 16 10.86 -0.23 -7.21
N ALA A 17 11.01 0.73 -6.28
CA ALA A 17 11.66 2.00 -6.54
C ALA A 17 13.09 1.83 -7.06
N ALA A 18 13.86 0.93 -6.43
CA ALA A 18 15.25 0.70 -6.78
C ALA A 18 15.38 0.06 -8.18
N VAL A 19 14.57 -0.96 -8.46
CA VAL A 19 14.55 -1.62 -9.78
C VAL A 19 14.09 -0.67 -10.87
N TYR A 20 13.03 0.10 -10.63
CA TYR A 20 12.46 1.04 -11.59
C TYR A 20 13.44 2.15 -11.97
N GLN A 21 14.06 2.79 -10.97
CA GLN A 21 15.05 3.85 -11.18
C GLN A 21 16.31 3.33 -11.88
N THR A 22 16.77 2.12 -11.53
CA THR A 22 17.93 1.50 -12.18
C THR A 22 17.63 1.13 -13.64
N ALA A 23 16.45 0.59 -13.92
CA ALA A 23 16.07 0.13 -15.25
C ALA A 23 15.84 1.29 -16.24
N LEU A 24 15.38 2.44 -15.75
CA LEU A 24 15.04 3.59 -16.58
C LEU A 24 16.06 4.73 -16.51
N GLY A 25 17.09 4.60 -15.66
CA GLY A 25 18.12 5.63 -15.48
C GLY A 25 17.58 6.95 -14.94
N ALA A 26 16.46 6.90 -14.20
CA ALA A 26 15.81 8.06 -13.60
C ALA A 26 16.06 8.11 -12.08
N ASP A 27 16.30 9.29 -11.53
CA ASP A 27 16.49 9.50 -10.08
C ASP A 27 15.38 10.40 -9.53
N PHE A 28 14.56 9.83 -8.65
CA PHE A 28 13.47 10.52 -7.97
C PHE A 28 13.71 10.65 -6.46
N SER A 29 14.91 10.34 -5.97
CA SER A 29 15.25 10.36 -4.54
C SER A 29 15.03 11.72 -3.88
N ALA A 30 15.17 12.81 -4.65
CA ALA A 30 14.88 14.18 -4.20
C ALA A 30 13.38 14.44 -3.93
N VAL A 31 12.48 13.72 -4.60
CA VAL A 31 11.03 13.88 -4.48
C VAL A 31 10.42 12.78 -3.61
N VAL A 32 10.95 11.56 -3.71
CA VAL A 32 10.46 10.36 -3.02
C VAL A 32 11.61 9.75 -2.22
N PRO A 33 11.97 10.36 -1.07
CA PRO A 33 13.03 9.81 -0.23
C PRO A 33 12.59 8.47 0.39
N VAL A 34 13.54 7.58 0.61
CA VAL A 34 13.33 6.25 1.21
C VAL A 34 12.51 6.32 2.50
N ALA A 35 12.79 7.32 3.35
CA ALA A 35 12.07 7.53 4.60
C ALA A 35 10.58 7.88 4.37
N ALA A 36 10.25 8.64 3.33
CA ALA A 36 8.86 8.96 3.00
C ALA A 36 8.12 7.72 2.51
N VAL A 37 8.74 6.90 1.64
CA VAL A 37 8.13 5.65 1.15
C VAL A 37 7.86 4.70 2.32
N ALA A 38 8.87 4.50 3.18
CA ALA A 38 8.74 3.59 4.30
C ALA A 38 7.66 4.04 5.30
N SER A 39 7.68 5.32 5.70
CA SER A 39 6.70 5.86 6.64
C SER A 39 5.29 5.88 6.06
N ALA A 40 5.10 6.23 4.78
CA ALA A 40 3.80 6.22 4.12
C ALA A 40 3.18 4.82 4.08
N ASN A 41 3.97 3.79 3.75
CA ASN A 41 3.51 2.41 3.70
C ASN A 41 3.15 1.86 5.09
N ILE A 42 3.97 2.16 6.11
CA ILE A 42 3.68 1.77 7.49
C ILE A 42 2.43 2.49 8.00
N ALA A 43 2.32 3.80 7.74
CA ALA A 43 1.15 4.59 8.10
C ALA A 43 -0.12 4.07 7.43
N ALA A 44 -0.07 3.72 6.14
CA ALA A 44 -1.18 3.09 5.43
C ALA A 44 -1.57 1.75 6.08
N GLY A 45 -0.60 0.91 6.45
CA GLY A 45 -0.82 -0.34 7.17
C GLY A 45 -1.54 -0.14 8.51
N VAL A 46 -1.11 0.86 9.29
CA VAL A 46 -1.76 1.22 10.56
C VAL A 46 -3.16 1.78 10.34
N LEU A 47 -3.34 2.65 9.35
CA LEU A 47 -4.63 3.26 9.02
C LEU A 47 -5.64 2.19 8.58
N MET A 48 -5.24 1.23 7.74
CA MET A 48 -6.08 0.10 7.33
C MET A 48 -6.49 -0.76 8.53
N MET A 49 -5.59 -0.99 9.49
CA MET A 49 -5.92 -1.71 10.72
C MET A 49 -6.95 -0.96 11.58
N LEU A 50 -6.79 0.34 11.73
CA LEU A 50 -7.74 1.18 12.47
C LEU A 50 -9.11 1.22 11.76
N ALA A 51 -9.11 1.39 10.43
CA ALA A 51 -10.31 1.37 9.62
C ALA A 51 -11.04 0.01 9.72
N TYR A 52 -10.30 -1.09 9.68
CA TYR A 52 -10.86 -2.44 9.83
C TYR A 52 -11.47 -2.65 11.22
N TRP A 53 -10.75 -2.24 12.27
CA TRP A 53 -11.24 -2.33 13.65
C TRP A 53 -12.50 -1.50 13.88
N LEU A 54 -12.58 -0.29 13.31
CA LEU A 54 -13.77 0.55 13.38
C LEU A 54 -14.94 -0.08 12.59
N TRP A 55 -14.65 -0.64 11.42
CA TRP A 55 -15.63 -1.35 10.60
C TRP A 55 -16.23 -2.56 11.31
N GLU A 56 -15.40 -3.36 11.99
CA GLU A 56 -15.87 -4.50 12.79
C GLU A 56 -16.85 -4.08 13.88
N ARG A 57 -16.60 -2.94 14.54
CA ARG A 57 -17.52 -2.38 15.54
C ARG A 57 -18.85 -1.96 14.96
N TRP A 58 -18.86 -1.41 13.74
CA TRP A 58 -20.08 -0.88 13.14
C TRP A 58 -20.92 -1.97 12.45
N CYS A 59 -20.28 -2.90 11.74
CA CYS A 59 -20.94 -3.89 10.90
C CYS A 59 -20.95 -5.31 11.49
N GLN A 60 -20.50 -5.49 12.74
CA GLN A 60 -20.46 -6.78 13.45
C GLN A 60 -19.80 -7.92 12.65
N GLY A 61 -18.78 -7.61 11.86
CA GLY A 61 -17.99 -8.59 11.10
C GLY A 61 -18.69 -9.23 9.89
N LYS A 62 -19.95 -8.91 9.58
CA LYS A 62 -20.70 -9.57 8.49
C LYS A 62 -20.34 -9.11 7.07
N ALA A 63 -19.45 -8.12 6.93
CA ALA A 63 -19.18 -7.43 5.67
C ALA A 63 -17.67 -7.21 5.39
N VAL A 64 -16.80 -8.17 5.73
CA VAL A 64 -15.36 -8.12 5.41
C VAL A 64 -15.09 -7.95 3.89
N PRO A 65 -15.80 -8.64 2.97
CA PRO A 65 -15.59 -8.43 1.54
C PRO A 65 -15.91 -7.01 1.08
N VAL A 66 -16.94 -6.37 1.67
CA VAL A 66 -17.32 -4.99 1.35
C VAL A 66 -16.23 -4.02 1.79
N PHE A 67 -15.68 -4.20 2.99
CA PHE A 67 -14.55 -3.40 3.47
C PHE A 67 -13.34 -3.49 2.55
N ASN A 68 -13.02 -4.69 2.06
CA ASN A 68 -11.91 -4.89 1.13
C ASN A 68 -12.12 -4.15 -0.20
N VAL A 69 -13.33 -4.20 -0.75
CA VAL A 69 -13.67 -3.44 -1.96
C VAL A 69 -13.49 -1.94 -1.72
N ILE A 70 -13.95 -1.42 -0.58
CA ILE A 70 -13.75 -0.02 -0.21
C ILE A 70 -12.26 0.33 -0.13
N LEU A 71 -11.43 -0.52 0.49
CA LEU A 71 -9.97 -0.29 0.56
C LEU A 71 -9.33 -0.26 -0.83
N ILE A 72 -9.74 -1.13 -1.74
CA ILE A 72 -9.25 -1.13 -3.13
C ILE A 72 -9.60 0.20 -3.80
N PHE A 73 -10.87 0.64 -3.68
CA PHE A 73 -11.32 1.91 -4.24
C PHE A 73 -10.55 3.11 -3.67
N VAL A 74 -10.36 3.16 -2.35
CA VAL A 74 -9.57 4.22 -1.70
C VAL A 74 -8.12 4.21 -2.16
N SER A 75 -7.53 3.03 -2.36
CA SER A 75 -6.15 2.92 -2.84
C SER A 75 -6.00 3.37 -4.29
N LEU A 76 -6.97 3.03 -5.15
CA LEU A 76 -7.04 3.54 -6.53
C LEU A 76 -7.24 5.05 -6.57
N LEU A 77 -8.08 5.60 -5.69
CA LEU A 77 -8.26 7.04 -5.61
C LEU A 77 -6.99 7.74 -5.09
N SER A 78 -6.30 7.13 -4.14
CA SER A 78 -5.03 7.64 -3.63
C SER A 78 -3.93 7.62 -4.70
N SER A 79 -3.92 6.64 -5.60
CA SER A 79 -2.95 6.58 -6.70
C SER A 79 -3.23 7.60 -7.82
N ALA A 80 -4.41 8.21 -7.85
CA ALA A 80 -4.69 9.33 -8.75
C ALA A 80 -3.88 10.59 -8.38
N ILE A 81 -3.45 10.73 -7.11
CA ILE A 81 -2.70 11.90 -6.64
C ILE A 81 -1.37 12.05 -7.40
N PRO A 82 -0.50 11.02 -7.50
CA PRO A 82 0.73 11.08 -8.31
C PRO A 82 0.52 11.48 -9.77
N LEU A 83 -0.63 11.16 -10.37
CA LEU A 83 -0.93 11.52 -11.76
C LEU A 83 -1.22 13.02 -11.94
N ALA A 84 -1.62 13.70 -10.86
CA ALA A 84 -1.96 15.13 -10.87
C ALA A 84 -0.77 16.03 -10.45
N VAL A 85 0.33 15.46 -9.95
CA VAL A 85 1.49 16.23 -9.49
C VAL A 85 2.39 16.59 -10.67
N SER A 86 2.65 17.88 -10.86
CA SER A 86 3.68 18.37 -11.78
C SER A 86 5.03 18.45 -11.06
N LEU A 87 6.02 17.73 -11.56
CA LEU A 87 7.39 17.80 -11.03
C LEU A 87 8.11 19.05 -11.54
N PRO A 88 9.07 19.59 -10.76
CA PRO A 88 9.88 20.70 -11.21
C PRO A 88 10.77 20.33 -12.40
N LEU A 89 11.04 21.30 -13.28
CA LEU A 89 11.72 21.12 -14.57
C LEU A 89 13.18 20.64 -14.47
N ASN A 90 13.73 20.56 -13.26
CA ASN A 90 15.08 20.07 -12.99
C ASN A 90 15.16 18.55 -12.84
N ILE A 91 14.02 17.83 -12.82
CA ILE A 91 13.98 16.38 -12.77
C ILE A 91 13.96 15.82 -14.19
N PRO A 92 14.91 14.92 -14.56
CA PRO A 92 14.89 14.29 -15.87
C PRO A 92 13.72 13.30 -15.99
N ALA A 93 13.03 13.33 -17.13
CA ALA A 93 11.90 12.44 -17.46
C ALA A 93 10.80 12.39 -16.37
N PRO A 94 10.20 13.54 -15.98
CA PRO A 94 9.19 13.62 -14.93
C PRO A 94 7.93 12.78 -15.23
N GLU A 95 7.66 12.45 -16.48
CA GLU A 95 6.59 11.56 -16.92
C GLU A 95 6.72 10.12 -16.41
N LEU A 96 7.93 9.69 -16.00
CA LEU A 96 8.15 8.35 -15.42
C LEU A 96 7.77 8.30 -13.93
N PHE A 97 7.62 9.45 -13.28
CA PHE A 97 7.33 9.53 -11.86
C PHE A 97 6.00 8.83 -11.47
N PRO A 98 4.86 9.09 -12.13
CA PRO A 98 3.62 8.41 -11.78
C PRO A 98 3.71 6.89 -12.02
N GLY A 99 4.49 6.46 -13.02
CA GLY A 99 4.76 5.05 -13.28
C GLY A 99 5.41 4.34 -12.09
N MET A 100 6.28 5.04 -11.35
CA MET A 100 6.91 4.54 -10.14
C MET A 100 6.00 4.61 -8.91
N VAL A 101 5.29 5.73 -8.72
CA VAL A 101 4.58 5.99 -7.46
C VAL A 101 3.20 5.34 -7.42
N VAL A 102 2.48 5.24 -8.54
CA VAL A 102 1.15 4.62 -8.60
C VAL A 102 1.16 3.18 -8.05
N PRO A 103 2.07 2.28 -8.45
CA PRO A 103 2.14 0.93 -7.88
C PRO A 103 2.43 0.91 -6.37
N MET A 104 3.24 1.86 -5.86
CA MET A 104 3.55 1.94 -4.42
C MET A 104 2.31 2.23 -3.56
N HIS A 105 1.33 2.97 -4.08
CA HIS A 105 0.06 3.20 -3.39
C HIS A 105 -0.83 1.95 -3.34
N LEU A 106 -0.63 1.00 -4.26
CA LEU A 106 -1.41 -0.23 -4.32
C LEU A 106 -0.82 -1.35 -3.45
N PHE A 107 0.49 -1.34 -3.20
CA PHE A 107 1.13 -2.38 -2.40
C PHE A 107 0.53 -2.58 -1.00
N PRO A 108 0.15 -1.53 -0.23
CA PRO A 108 -0.43 -1.73 1.09
C PRO A 108 -1.72 -2.55 1.04
N VAL A 109 -2.62 -2.23 0.11
CA VAL A 109 -3.89 -2.93 -0.03
C VAL A 109 -3.68 -4.34 -0.58
N LEU A 110 -2.78 -4.53 -1.55
CA LEU A 110 -2.48 -5.86 -2.09
C LEU A 110 -1.90 -6.80 -1.02
N VAL A 111 -0.95 -6.31 -0.23
CA VAL A 111 -0.37 -7.07 0.88
C VAL A 111 -1.43 -7.36 1.96
N TRP A 112 -2.27 -6.38 2.29
CA TRP A 112 -3.38 -6.58 3.22
C TRP A 112 -4.32 -7.70 2.76
N LEU A 113 -4.78 -7.65 1.51
CA LEU A 113 -5.66 -8.67 0.93
C LEU A 113 -4.98 -10.03 0.82
N GLY A 114 -3.69 -10.07 0.49
CA GLY A 114 -2.91 -11.31 0.43
C GLY A 114 -2.69 -11.97 1.79
N LEU A 115 -2.56 -11.17 2.85
CA LEU A 115 -2.39 -11.69 4.22
C LEU A 115 -3.69 -12.17 4.87
N GLN A 116 -4.85 -11.66 4.44
CA GLN A 116 -6.14 -12.04 4.99
C GLN A 116 -6.43 -13.56 4.96
N PRO A 117 -6.31 -14.28 3.84
CA PRO A 117 -6.58 -15.72 3.81
C PRO A 117 -5.61 -16.50 4.69
N LEU A 118 -4.32 -16.14 4.67
CA LEU A 118 -3.27 -16.81 5.44
C LEU A 118 -3.51 -16.78 6.96
N LEU A 119 -4.16 -15.73 7.45
CA LEU A 119 -4.38 -15.55 8.87
C LEU A 119 -5.81 -15.89 9.30
N SER A 120 -6.77 -15.89 8.39
CA SER A 120 -8.14 -16.37 8.64
C SER A 120 -8.23 -17.89 8.72
N ASP A 121 -7.39 -18.61 7.97
CA ASP A 121 -7.41 -20.09 7.93
C ASP A 121 -6.80 -20.72 9.20
N LYS A 122 -5.85 -20.02 9.84
CA LYS A 122 -5.24 -20.43 11.12
C LYS A 122 -6.25 -20.61 12.26
N ASN A 123 -7.38 -19.91 12.21
CA ASN A 123 -8.44 -20.04 13.24
C ASN A 123 -9.37 -21.25 13.02
N ARG A 124 -9.38 -21.88 11.83
CA ARG A 124 -10.26 -23.02 11.54
C ARG A 124 -9.68 -24.37 12.01
N THR A 125 -8.36 -24.47 12.16
CA THR A 125 -7.69 -25.72 12.56
C THR A 125 -7.52 -25.88 14.07
N SER A 126 -7.80 -24.84 14.86
CA SER A 126 -7.68 -24.87 16.33
C SER A 126 -9.00 -25.16 17.07
N GLY A 127 -10.15 -25.17 16.37
CA GLY A 127 -11.49 -25.41 16.95
C GLY A 127 -12.00 -26.84 16.80
N GLY A 128 -11.17 -27.75 16.27
CA GLY A 128 -11.49 -29.17 16.09
C GLY A 128 -10.69 -30.05 17.05
N ARG A 129 -10.91 -29.89 18.35
CA ARG A 129 -10.66 -30.91 19.38
C ARG A 129 -11.71 -30.81 20.46
#